data_AF-A0A958FJ81-F1
#
_entry.id   AF-A0A958FJ81-F1
#
_cell.length_a   1.000
_cell.length_b   1.000
_cell.length_c   1.000
_cell.angle_alpha   90.00
_cell.angle_beta   90.00
_cell.angle_gamma   90.00
#
_symmetry.space_group_name_H-M   'P 1'
#
loop_
_entity.id
_entity.type
_entity.pdbx_description
1 polymer ?
#
loop_
_entity_poly.entity_id
_entity_poly.type
_entity_poly.pdbx_seq_one_letter_code
_entity_poly.pdbx_strand_id
1 'polypeptide(L)'
;MEDYQTMPLSTKEAKIRQIKNTPPVFIIGSQRSGTSFLYRLIQRHLRIGFGRDNGNFVRLMKLLPYYGDLNDTANLRRLISDIIDIPEFGKRFPGLEIDIDHFIANLESRSYPEIVRRFYAEWAYLKGAHRWGGKTPDYS
;
A
#
# COMPACT_ATOMS: atom_id res chain seq x y z
N MET A 1 9.95 21.66 3.94
CA MET A 1 9.09 20.50 3.64
C MET A 1 9.27 20.28 2.16
N GLU A 2 10.02 19.27 1.74
CA GLU A 2 10.30 19.02 0.32
C GLU A 2 8.99 18.72 -0.41
N ASP A 3 8.81 19.31 -1.59
CA ASP A 3 7.63 19.11 -2.42
C ASP A 3 7.81 17.81 -3.22
N TYR A 4 7.21 16.73 -2.71
CA TYR A 4 7.40 15.36 -3.21
C TYR A 4 6.71 15.09 -4.57
N GLN A 5 5.83 16.00 -5.01
CA GLN A 5 5.07 15.90 -6.26
C GLN A 5 5.91 16.31 -7.50
N THR A 6 7.01 17.06 -7.33
CA THR A 6 7.84 17.58 -8.44
C THR A 6 9.16 16.82 -8.66
N MET A 7 9.36 15.68 -8.00
CA MET A 7 10.59 14.90 -8.14
C MET A 7 10.69 14.18 -9.50
N PRO A 8 11.90 14.00 -10.06
CA PRO A 8 12.11 13.14 -11.22
C PRO A 8 11.56 11.74 -10.94
N LEU A 9 10.89 11.12 -11.93
CA LEU A 9 10.31 9.78 -11.79
C LEU A 9 11.34 8.74 -11.30
N SER A 10 12.59 8.83 -11.74
CA SER A 10 13.69 7.98 -11.28
C SER A 10 13.96 8.11 -9.77
N THR A 11 13.88 9.32 -9.22
CA THR A 11 14.05 9.60 -7.79
C THR A 11 12.87 9.09 -6.98
N LYS A 12 11.64 9.26 -7.50
CA LYS A 12 10.41 8.72 -6.89
C LYS A 12 10.51 7.19 -6.75
N GLU A 13 10.84 6.50 -7.85
CA GLU A 13 10.95 5.04 -7.85
C GLU A 13 12.03 4.51 -6.91
N ALA A 14 13.20 5.16 -6.87
CA ALA A 14 14.25 4.81 -5.93
C ALA A 14 13.78 4.90 -4.46
N LYS A 15 13.01 5.96 -4.14
CA LYS A 15 12.46 6.16 -2.79
C LYS A 15 11.37 5.13 -2.46
N ILE A 16 10.46 4.86 -3.38
CA ILE A 16 9.41 3.83 -3.21
C ILE A 16 10.06 2.47 -2.98
N ARG A 17 11.07 2.12 -3.78
CA ARG A 17 11.82 0.88 -3.62
C ARG A 17 12.49 0.78 -2.26
N GLN A 18 13.12 1.86 -1.80
CA GLN A 18 13.71 1.94 -0.47
C GLN A 18 12.66 1.70 0.63
N ILE A 19 11.53 2.39 0.57
CA ILE A 19 10.43 2.25 1.54
C ILE A 19 9.90 0.83 1.55
N LYS A 20 9.60 0.28 0.37
CA LYS A 20 9.05 -1.07 0.19
C LYS A 20 9.91 -2.15 0.85
N ASN A 21 11.24 -2.00 0.76
CA ASN A 21 12.22 -2.93 1.31
C ASN A 21 12.44 -2.77 2.83
N THR A 22 11.80 -1.79 3.47
CA THR A 22 11.79 -1.71 4.93
C THR A 22 10.86 -2.75 5.55
N PRO A 23 11.19 -3.31 6.73
CA PRO A 23 10.28 -4.21 7.44
C PRO A 23 8.96 -3.50 7.80
N PRO A 24 7.80 -4.10 7.46
CA PRO A 24 6.50 -3.50 7.73
C PRO A 24 6.22 -3.42 9.23
N VAL A 25 5.41 -2.43 9.62
CA VAL A 25 4.88 -2.32 10.99
C VAL A 25 3.38 -2.59 10.98
N PHE A 26 2.95 -3.59 11.75
CA PHE A 26 1.54 -3.88 11.96
C PHE A 26 1.13 -3.54 13.39
N ILE A 27 0.06 -2.76 13.52
CA ILE A 27 -0.58 -2.51 14.81
C ILE A 27 -1.85 -3.38 14.86
N ILE A 28 -1.82 -4.36 15.76
CA ILE A 28 -2.90 -5.32 16.01
C ILE A 28 -3.43 -5.05 17.42
N GLY A 29 -4.75 -5.05 17.58
CA GLY A 29 -5.39 -4.98 18.88
C GLY A 29 -6.88 -4.70 18.77
N SER A 30 -7.64 -5.11 19.77
CA SER A 30 -9.10 -5.04 19.78
C SER A 30 -9.64 -3.61 19.65
N GLN A 31 -10.88 -3.49 19.20
CA GLN A 31 -11.56 -2.19 19.16
C GLN A 31 -11.56 -1.54 20.56
N ARG A 32 -11.27 -0.23 20.62
CA ARG A 32 -11.22 0.58 21.86
C ARG A 32 -10.05 0.28 22.83
N SER A 33 -9.07 -0.54 22.46
CA SER A 33 -7.85 -0.82 23.28
C SER A 33 -6.78 0.28 23.30
N GLY A 34 -7.05 1.46 22.74
CA GLY A 34 -6.04 2.53 22.62
C GLY A 34 -5.12 2.43 21.41
N THR A 35 -5.29 1.44 20.52
CA THR A 35 -4.51 1.31 19.26
C THR A 35 -4.57 2.56 18.37
N SER A 36 -5.63 3.36 18.44
CA SER A 36 -5.72 4.66 17.74
C SER A 36 -4.79 5.73 18.31
N PHE A 37 -4.56 5.72 19.63
CA PHE A 37 -3.58 6.63 20.24
C PHE A 37 -2.16 6.20 19.87
N LEU A 38 -1.84 4.91 20.07
CA LEU A 38 -0.53 4.33 19.71
C LEU A 38 -0.18 4.58 18.23
N TYR A 39 -1.14 4.33 17.33
CA TYR A 39 -1.02 4.62 15.92
C TYR A 39 -0.59 6.08 15.65
N ARG A 40 -1.25 7.07 16.27
CA ARG A 40 -0.96 8.49 16.06
C ARG A 40 0.44 8.87 16.58
N LEU A 41 0.81 8.33 17.74
CA LEU A 41 2.13 8.53 18.34
C LEU A 41 3.23 8.00 17.41
N ILE A 42 3.12 6.73 16.99
CA ILE A 42 4.10 6.07 16.14
C ILE A 42 4.16 6.73 14.76
N GLN A 43 3.00 7.05 14.16
CA GLN A 43 2.96 7.71 12.86
C GLN A 43 3.73 9.03 12.87
N ARG A 44 3.57 9.84 13.93
CA ARG A 44 4.24 11.15 14.06
C ARG A 44 5.75 11.02 14.27
N HIS A 45 6.18 10.14 15.17
CA HIS A 45 7.58 10.07 15.59
C HIS A 45 8.44 9.14 14.72
N LEU A 46 7.87 8.04 14.23
CA LEU A 46 8.59 7.05 13.42
C LEU A 46 8.33 7.21 11.92
N ARG A 47 7.53 8.21 11.52
CA ARG A 47 7.18 8.54 10.12
C ARG A 47 6.85 7.28 9.31
N ILE A 48 5.84 6.55 9.79
CA ILE A 48 5.33 5.33 9.16
C ILE A 48 4.03 5.65 8.42
N GLY A 49 3.98 5.31 7.13
CA GLY A 49 2.81 5.42 6.30
C GLY A 49 1.88 4.24 6.54
N PHE A 50 1.00 4.37 7.53
CA PHE A 50 0.03 3.32 7.81
C PHE A 50 -1.15 3.41 6.82
N GLY A 51 -1.35 2.36 6.04
CA GLY A 51 -2.59 2.18 5.29
C GLY A 51 -3.73 1.80 6.23
N ARG A 52 -4.92 2.31 5.96
CA ARG A 52 -6.14 1.98 6.72
C ARG A 52 -6.88 0.83 6.05
N ASP A 53 -6.17 -0.22 5.66
CA ASP A 53 -6.79 -1.39 5.06
C ASP A 53 -7.59 -2.15 6.14
N ASN A 54 -8.89 -2.30 5.92
CA ASN A 54 -9.76 -3.09 6.79
C ASN A 54 -9.85 -4.55 6.28
N GLY A 55 -8.72 -5.12 5.85
CA GLY A 55 -8.65 -6.47 5.31
C GLY A 55 -9.10 -6.61 3.85
N ASN A 56 -9.18 -5.52 3.07
CA ASN A 56 -9.49 -5.62 1.64
C ASN A 56 -8.41 -6.42 0.91
N PHE A 57 -7.14 -6.24 1.25
CA PHE A 57 -6.07 -7.07 0.67
C PHE A 57 -6.18 -8.54 1.10
N VAL A 58 -6.73 -8.84 2.28
CA VAL A 58 -6.98 -10.24 2.65
C VAL A 58 -8.16 -10.82 1.87
N ARG A 59 -9.22 -10.03 1.65
CA ARG A 59 -10.38 -10.45 0.83
C ARG A 59 -9.99 -10.68 -0.63
N LEU A 60 -9.22 -9.77 -1.22
CA LEU A 60 -8.70 -9.89 -2.59
C LEU A 60 -7.77 -11.10 -2.74
N MET A 61 -6.96 -11.42 -1.73
CA MET A 61 -6.13 -12.62 -1.76
C MET A 61 -6.98 -13.89 -1.91
N LYS A 62 -8.18 -13.95 -1.31
CA LYS A 62 -9.10 -15.07 -1.47
C LYS A 62 -9.71 -15.13 -2.88
N LEU A 63 -9.77 -14.00 -3.57
CA LEU A 63 -10.25 -13.89 -4.95
C LEU A 63 -9.13 -14.10 -5.98
N LEU A 64 -7.88 -14.20 -5.55
CA LEU A 64 -6.71 -14.32 -6.44
C LEU A 64 -6.83 -15.44 -7.48
N PRO A 65 -7.37 -16.65 -7.17
CA PRO A 65 -7.55 -17.70 -8.17
C PRO A 65 -8.44 -17.30 -9.36
N TYR A 66 -9.38 -16.35 -9.18
CA TYR A 66 -10.24 -15.85 -10.25
C TYR A 66 -9.52 -14.86 -11.18
N TYR A 67 -8.30 -14.45 -10.84
CA TYR A 67 -7.48 -13.58 -11.69
C TYR A 67 -6.69 -14.35 -12.74
N GLY A 68 -6.49 -15.66 -12.57
CA GLY A 68 -5.62 -16.45 -13.43
C GLY A 68 -4.14 -16.21 -13.15
N ASP A 69 -3.29 -16.50 -14.14
CA ASP A 69 -1.85 -16.31 -14.02
C ASP A 69 -1.49 -14.82 -14.08
N LEU A 70 -0.83 -14.30 -13.04
CA LEU A 70 -0.36 -12.92 -12.97
C LEU A 70 0.84 -12.63 -13.87
N ASN A 71 1.47 -13.66 -14.45
CA ASN A 71 2.46 -13.45 -15.50
C ASN A 71 1.81 -12.97 -16.81
N ASP A 72 0.51 -13.17 -16.99
CA ASP A 72 -0.26 -12.50 -18.03
C ASP A 72 -0.51 -11.04 -17.62
N THR A 73 -0.04 -10.11 -18.46
CA THR A 73 -0.18 -8.67 -18.23
C THR A 73 -1.64 -8.23 -18.18
N ALA A 74 -2.56 -8.88 -18.92
CA ALA A 74 -3.98 -8.56 -18.86
C ALA A 74 -4.60 -8.91 -17.50
N ASN A 75 -4.25 -10.09 -16.97
CA ASN A 75 -4.69 -10.54 -15.65
C ASN A 75 -4.14 -9.65 -14.53
N LEU A 76 -2.85 -9.30 -14.61
CA LEU A 76 -2.19 -8.40 -13.68
C LEU A 76 -2.82 -7.00 -13.70
N ARG A 77 -3.07 -6.45 -14.89
CA ARG A 77 -3.73 -5.15 -15.07
C ARG A 77 -5.13 -5.16 -14.47
N ARG A 78 -5.90 -6.23 -14.73
CA ARG A 78 -7.25 -6.39 -14.16
C ARG A 78 -7.23 -6.42 -12.64
N LEU A 79 -6.30 -7.18 -12.04
CA LEU A 79 -6.14 -7.20 -10.58
C LEU A 79 -5.83 -5.80 -10.01
N ILE A 80 -4.91 -5.06 -10.62
CA ILE A 80 -4.54 -3.72 -10.14
C ILE A 80 -5.71 -2.74 -10.32
N SER A 81 -6.42 -2.79 -11.44
CA SER A 81 -7.63 -1.99 -11.67
C SER A 81 -8.69 -2.31 -10.61
N ASP A 82 -8.99 -3.58 -10.41
CA ASP A 82 -10.00 -3.99 -9.44
C ASP A 82 -9.62 -3.53 -8.01
N ILE A 83 -8.33 -3.52 -7.65
CA ILE A 83 -7.88 -2.97 -6.35
C ILE A 83 -8.19 -1.48 -6.22
N ILE A 84 -7.88 -0.67 -7.24
CA ILE A 84 -8.08 0.79 -7.18
C ILE A 84 -9.57 1.17 -7.28
N ASP A 85 -10.37 0.32 -7.95
CA ASP A 85 -11.80 0.52 -8.16
C ASP A 85 -12.66 0.07 -6.96
N ILE A 86 -12.05 -0.56 -5.93
CA ILE A 86 -12.73 -0.84 -4.67
C ILE A 86 -13.29 0.47 -4.10
N PRO A 87 -14.60 0.58 -3.78
CA PRO A 87 -15.21 1.82 -3.29
C PRO A 87 -14.51 2.43 -2.06
N GLU A 88 -13.89 1.59 -1.23
CA GLU A 88 -13.13 2.01 -0.07
C GLU A 88 -11.69 2.45 -0.38
N PHE A 89 -11.12 2.14 -1.54
CA PHE A 89 -9.71 2.39 -1.86
C PHE A 89 -9.35 3.86 -1.65
N GLY A 90 -10.07 4.78 -2.30
CA GLY A 90 -9.85 6.24 -2.14
C GLY A 90 -10.08 6.74 -0.71
N LYS A 91 -10.95 6.09 0.07
CA LYS A 91 -11.16 6.42 1.50
C LYS A 91 -9.99 5.93 2.36
N ARG A 92 -9.32 4.84 1.97
CA ARG A 92 -8.21 4.23 2.73
C ARG A 92 -6.85 4.81 2.34
N PHE A 93 -6.72 5.22 1.08
CA PHE A 93 -5.55 5.83 0.49
C PHE A 93 -5.89 7.20 -0.15
N PRO A 94 -6.38 8.18 0.64
CA PRO A 94 -6.82 9.47 0.09
C PRO A 94 -5.68 10.24 -0.58
N GLY A 95 -5.92 10.61 -1.84
CA GLY A 95 -4.97 11.31 -2.71
C GLY A 95 -3.93 10.40 -3.36
N LEU A 96 -4.05 9.08 -3.21
CA LEU A 96 -3.18 8.14 -3.90
C LEU A 96 -3.72 7.88 -5.30
N GLU A 97 -3.03 8.42 -6.30
CA GLU A 97 -3.29 8.18 -7.71
C GLU A 97 -2.27 7.17 -8.24
N ILE A 98 -2.76 6.16 -8.96
CA ILE A 98 -1.94 5.07 -9.49
C ILE A 98 -2.08 5.07 -11.01
N ASP A 99 -0.97 5.33 -11.68
CA ASP A 99 -0.79 4.98 -13.08
C ASP A 99 -0.50 3.48 -13.15
N ILE A 100 -1.44 2.71 -13.70
CA ILE A 100 -1.37 1.25 -13.73
C ILE A 100 -0.19 0.77 -14.58
N ASP A 101 0.09 1.43 -15.70
CA ASP A 101 1.15 1.03 -16.61
C ASP A 101 2.52 1.29 -15.98
N HIS A 102 2.69 2.45 -15.35
CA HIS A 102 3.90 2.76 -14.57
C HIS A 102 4.05 1.85 -13.36
N PHE A 103 2.95 1.54 -12.66
CA PHE A 103 2.96 0.63 -11.52
C PHE A 103 3.45 -0.76 -11.92
N ILE A 104 2.89 -1.33 -13.00
CA ILE A 104 3.28 -2.65 -13.54
C ILE A 104 4.74 -2.66 -13.97
N ALA A 105 5.19 -1.62 -14.67
CA ALA A 105 6.57 -1.52 -15.17
C ALA A 105 7.63 -1.54 -14.07
N ASN A 106 7.27 -1.12 -12.84
CA ASN A 106 8.19 -1.01 -11.71
C ASN A 106 7.94 -2.05 -10.60
N LEU A 107 7.23 -3.14 -10.90
CA LEU A 107 7.13 -4.30 -9.99
C LEU A 107 8.44 -5.10 -10.02
N GLU A 108 8.93 -5.51 -8.85
CA GLU A 108 10.09 -6.41 -8.77
C GLU A 108 9.71 -7.88 -9.06
N SER A 109 8.42 -8.22 -8.89
CA SER A 109 7.86 -9.53 -9.25
C SER A 109 6.37 -9.41 -9.56
N ARG A 110 5.86 -10.26 -10.45
CA ARG A 110 4.42 -10.34 -10.76
C ARG A 110 3.69 -11.21 -9.74
N SER A 111 3.75 -10.81 -8.46
CA SER A 111 3.16 -11.55 -7.35
C SER A 111 2.23 -10.68 -6.51
N TYR A 112 1.20 -11.29 -5.94
CA TYR A 112 0.25 -10.59 -5.07
C TYR A 112 0.93 -9.88 -3.88
N PRO A 113 1.88 -10.50 -3.13
CA PRO A 113 2.59 -9.81 -2.06
C PRO A 113 3.34 -8.58 -2.52
N GLU A 114 3.97 -8.62 -3.71
CA GLU A 114 4.68 -7.48 -4.26
C GLU A 114 3.74 -6.32 -4.62
N ILE A 115 2.59 -6.62 -5.22
CA ILE A 115 1.54 -5.63 -5.51
C ILE A 115 1.11 -4.93 -4.21
N VAL A 116 0.79 -5.70 -3.16
CA VAL A 116 0.40 -5.16 -1.86
C VAL A 116 1.50 -4.27 -1.27
N ARG A 117 2.75 -4.76 -1.23
CA ARG A 117 3.89 -3.97 -0.73
C ARG A 117 4.07 -2.67 -1.50
N ARG A 118 3.93 -2.71 -2.82
CA ARG A 118 4.04 -1.55 -3.70
C ARG A 118 2.95 -0.52 -3.38
N PHE A 119 1.68 -0.92 -3.22
CA PHE A 119 0.61 -0.01 -2.81
C PHE A 119 0.90 0.69 -1.48
N TYR A 120 1.35 -0.05 -0.47
CA TYR A 120 1.72 0.51 0.82
C TYR A 120 2.95 1.43 0.74
N ALA A 121 3.91 1.13 -0.12
CA ALA A 121 5.09 1.96 -0.34
C ALA A 121 4.75 3.27 -1.06
N GLU A 122 3.90 3.25 -2.08
CA GLU A 122 3.35 4.44 -2.75
C GLU A 122 2.60 5.33 -1.77
N TRP A 123 1.77 4.71 -0.92
CA TRP A 123 1.07 5.42 0.15
C TRP A 123 2.02 6.09 1.15
N ALA A 124 3.03 5.34 1.61
CA ALA A 124 4.01 5.86 2.54
C ALA A 124 4.84 6.99 1.90
N TYR A 125 5.22 6.86 0.63
CA TYR A 125 5.87 7.92 -0.15
C TYR A 125 5.01 9.18 -0.18
N LEU A 126 3.73 9.07 -0.54
CA LEU A 126 2.78 10.18 -0.56
C LEU A 126 2.64 10.90 0.79
N LYS A 127 2.82 10.17 1.91
CA LYS A 127 2.77 10.75 3.26
C LYS A 127 4.11 11.25 3.79
N GLY A 128 5.16 11.26 2.96
CA GLY A 128 6.52 11.64 3.39
C GLY A 128 7.09 10.69 4.44
N ALA A 129 6.58 9.47 4.51
CA ALA A 129 7.06 8.42 5.40
C ALA A 129 8.25 7.69 4.77
N HIS A 130 9.09 7.08 5.61
CA HIS A 130 10.22 6.25 5.16
C HIS A 130 10.01 4.76 5.44
N ARG A 131 8.88 4.41 6.06
CA ARG A 131 8.44 3.05 6.33
C ARG A 131 6.95 2.91 6.03
N TRP A 132 6.50 1.69 5.81
CA TRP A 132 5.10 1.37 5.56
C TRP A 132 4.55 0.41 6.61
N GLY A 133 3.22 0.35 6.71
CA GLY A 133 2.57 -0.51 7.69
C GLY A 133 1.07 -0.55 7.54
N GLY A 134 0.44 -1.45 8.28
CA GLY A 134 -1.01 -1.57 8.37
C GLY A 134 -1.49 -1.38 9.80
N LYS A 135 -2.66 -0.80 9.96
CA LYS A 135 -3.41 -0.88 11.23
C LYS A 135 -4.70 -1.62 10.96
N THR A 136 -4.89 -2.74 11.65
CA THR A 136 -6.12 -3.53 11.56
C THR A 136 -6.73 -3.66 12.94
N PRO A 137 -7.96 -3.15 13.16
CA PRO A 137 -8.63 -3.28 14.45
C PRO A 137 -9.20 -4.68 14.73
N ASP A 138 -9.46 -5.51 13.70
CA ASP A 138 -9.85 -6.91 13.85
C ASP A 138 -9.65 -7.69 12.53
N TYR A 139 -9.18 -8.95 12.62
CA TYR A 139 -9.20 -9.97 11.55
C TYR A 139 -10.12 -11.15 11.96
N SER A 140 -11.14 -10.88 12.78
CA SER A 140 -12.16 -11.85 13.15
C SER A 140 -13.12 -12.12 11.99
#